data_AF-A0A1V6HI16-F1
#
_entry.id   AF-A0A1V6HI16-F1
#
_cell.length_a   1.000
_cell.length_b   1.000
_cell.length_c   1.000
_cell.angle_alpha   90.00
_cell.angle_beta   90.00
_cell.angle_gamma   90.00
#
_symmetry.space_group_name_H-M   'P 1'
#
loop_
_entity.id
_entity.type
_entity.pdbx_description
1 polymer ?
#
loop_
_entity_poly.entity_id
_entity_poly.type
_entity_poly.pdbx_seq_one_letter_code
_entity_poly.pdbx_strand_id
1 'polypeptide(L)'
;MKKKKFVIDFDGHQDYTIFNITSSQPDFRIAYLLNKHLGLQLQRDENMLVKKSSNSDPQQFSFFSYTRDMRTTYYLIHDLSDQEPLIKNFFLLIHGFLIELEQNELVTTINKIPEILSVNQLNLIDKQSIRKSQNKSTELLNLILTELEYHILTIAKQKNETKIQLKQTDRERNKRLRSE
;
A
#
# COMPACT_ATOMS: atom_id res chain seq x y z
N MET A 1 2.81 28.38 36.07
CA MET A 1 2.50 28.38 34.62
C MET A 1 2.26 26.94 34.18
N LYS A 2 1.04 26.59 33.72
CA LYS A 2 0.74 25.23 33.22
C LYS A 2 1.46 25.03 31.88
N LYS A 3 2.35 24.03 31.79
CA LYS A 3 3.01 23.67 30.53
C LYS A 3 1.93 23.24 29.53
N LYS A 4 1.69 24.04 28.49
CA LYS A 4 0.87 23.61 27.33
C LYS A 4 1.64 22.49 26.63
N LYS A 5 1.14 21.27 26.75
CA LYS A 5 1.66 20.12 26.02
C LYS A 5 1.20 20.32 24.57
N PHE A 6 2.12 20.69 23.68
CA PHE A 6 1.85 20.68 22.24
C PHE A 6 1.65 19.22 21.85
N VAL A 7 0.39 18.85 21.62
CA VAL A 7 0.06 17.63 20.90
C VAL A 7 0.12 18.02 19.44
N ILE A 8 1.14 17.55 18.74
CA ILE A 8 1.16 17.58 17.29
C ILE A 8 0.14 16.53 16.88
N ASP A 9 -1.05 16.95 16.45
CA ASP A 9 -1.99 16.07 15.74
C ASP A 9 -1.33 15.74 14.40
N PHE A 10 -0.61 14.62 14.39
CA PHE A 10 -0.05 14.07 13.18
C PHE A 10 -1.20 13.37 12.45
N ASP A 11 -1.91 14.14 11.64
CA ASP A 11 -2.99 13.69 10.75
C ASP A 11 -2.43 12.90 9.55
N GLY A 12 -1.37 12.11 9.77
CA GLY A 12 -0.47 11.59 8.74
C GLY A 12 -1.08 10.58 7.76
N HIS A 13 -2.35 10.23 7.92
CA HIS A 13 -3.03 9.25 7.07
C HIS A 13 -4.29 9.78 6.39
N GLN A 14 -4.60 11.08 6.49
CA GLN A 14 -5.81 11.67 5.90
C GLN A 14 -5.88 11.56 4.37
N ASP A 15 -4.76 11.33 3.70
CA ASP A 15 -4.70 11.24 2.24
C ASP A 15 -4.93 9.82 1.69
N TYR A 16 -5.32 8.86 2.54
CA TYR A 16 -5.57 7.48 2.13
C TYR A 16 -7.04 7.10 2.21
N THR A 17 -7.59 6.66 1.08
CA THR A 17 -8.84 5.90 1.04
C THR A 17 -8.51 4.42 1.05
N ILE A 18 -9.06 3.65 1.99
CA ILE A 18 -8.72 2.23 2.18
C ILE A 18 -9.95 1.36 1.96
N PHE A 19 -9.80 0.31 1.15
CA PHE A 19 -10.79 -0.72 0.96
C PHE A 19 -10.24 -2.09 1.38
N ASN A 20 -11.03 -2.84 2.13
CA ASN A 20 -10.79 -4.26 2.38
C ASN A 20 -11.53 -5.09 1.33
N ILE A 21 -10.79 -5.90 0.58
CA ILE A 21 -11.29 -6.82 -0.43
C ILE A 21 -11.09 -8.24 0.10
N THR A 22 -12.14 -9.06 0.10
CA THR A 22 -12.04 -10.47 0.47
C THR A 22 -12.14 -11.37 -0.74
N SER A 23 -11.29 -12.40 -0.79
CA SER A 23 -11.32 -13.40 -1.87
C SER A 23 -10.64 -14.70 -1.43
N SER A 24 -10.95 -15.80 -2.12
CA SER A 24 -10.22 -17.07 -2.01
C SER A 24 -9.01 -17.16 -2.96
N GLN A 25 -8.82 -16.16 -3.83
CA GLN A 25 -7.77 -16.17 -4.84
C GLN A 25 -6.41 -15.74 -4.26
N PRO A 26 -5.29 -16.17 -4.89
CA PRO A 26 -3.97 -15.67 -4.56
C PRO A 26 -3.79 -14.20 -4.97
N ASP A 27 -2.80 -13.54 -4.38
CA ASP A 27 -2.53 -12.10 -4.52
C ASP A 27 -2.30 -11.64 -5.97
N PHE A 28 -1.51 -12.36 -6.75
CA PHE A 28 -1.27 -12.04 -8.16
C PHE A 28 -2.55 -12.10 -9.00
N ARG A 29 -3.49 -13.00 -8.65
CA ARG A 29 -4.76 -13.13 -9.35
C ARG A 29 -5.68 -11.96 -9.02
N ILE A 30 -5.68 -11.49 -7.77
CA ILE A 30 -6.41 -10.27 -7.40
C ILE A 30 -5.85 -9.05 -8.11
N ALA A 31 -4.53 -8.85 -8.12
CA ALA A 31 -3.91 -7.76 -8.87
C ALA A 31 -4.30 -7.80 -10.36
N TYR A 32 -4.27 -8.98 -10.99
CA TYR A 32 -4.71 -9.17 -12.37
C TYR A 32 -6.19 -8.79 -12.59
N LEU A 33 -7.10 -9.25 -11.72
CA LEU A 33 -8.52 -8.96 -11.82
C LEU A 33 -8.80 -7.47 -11.67
N LEU A 34 -8.15 -6.81 -10.70
CA LEU A 34 -8.26 -5.37 -10.51
C LEU A 34 -7.74 -4.60 -11.73
N ASN A 35 -6.58 -5.00 -12.28
CA ASN A 35 -6.05 -4.40 -13.51
C ASN A 35 -7.05 -4.52 -14.67
N LYS A 36 -7.61 -5.71 -14.87
CA LYS A 36 -8.55 -6.00 -15.97
C LYS A 36 -9.85 -5.20 -15.86
N HIS A 37 -10.43 -5.10 -14.66
CA HIS A 37 -11.76 -4.53 -14.48
C HIS A 37 -11.77 -3.02 -14.19
N LEU A 38 -10.69 -2.48 -13.60
CA LEU A 38 -10.57 -1.06 -13.24
C LEU A 38 -9.62 -0.27 -14.15
N GLY A 39 -9.02 -0.92 -15.16
CA GLY A 39 -8.01 -0.31 -16.02
C GLY A 39 -6.75 0.13 -15.25
N LEU A 40 -6.41 -0.59 -14.18
CA LEU A 40 -5.19 -0.37 -13.41
C LEU A 40 -4.01 -1.12 -14.03
N GLN A 41 -2.79 -0.79 -13.60
CA GLN A 41 -1.57 -1.50 -13.97
C GLN A 41 -0.72 -1.80 -12.73
N LEU A 42 -1.34 -2.41 -11.71
CA LEU A 42 -0.67 -2.88 -10.50
C LEU A 42 0.49 -3.81 -10.86
N GLN A 43 1.69 -3.43 -10.44
CA GLN A 43 2.93 -4.20 -10.61
C GLN A 43 3.42 -4.70 -9.26
N ARG A 44 3.92 -5.93 -9.22
CA ARG A 44 4.53 -6.52 -8.02
C ARG A 44 5.88 -5.86 -7.77
N ASP A 45 6.07 -5.37 -6.55
CA ASP A 45 7.35 -4.87 -6.03
C ASP A 45 7.87 -5.83 -4.93
N GLU A 46 8.97 -5.47 -4.27
CA GLU A 46 9.50 -6.20 -3.11
C GLU A 46 8.45 -6.30 -2.00
N ASN A 47 8.44 -7.43 -1.27
CA ASN A 47 7.51 -7.60 -0.15
C ASN A 47 7.74 -6.52 0.91
N MET A 48 6.66 -5.99 1.46
CA MET A 48 6.70 -5.04 2.58
C MET A 48 6.83 -5.81 3.89
N LEU A 49 7.67 -5.31 4.78
CA LEU A 49 7.88 -5.90 6.12
C LEU A 49 7.18 -5.03 7.15
N VAL A 50 6.28 -5.62 7.93
CA VAL A 50 5.52 -4.91 8.97
C VAL A 50 5.88 -5.46 10.34
N LYS A 51 6.38 -4.60 11.24
CA LYS A 51 6.74 -5.00 12.61
C LYS A 51 5.64 -4.60 13.60
N LYS A 52 5.05 -5.60 14.27
CA LYS A 52 4.06 -5.37 15.33
C LYS A 52 4.69 -4.86 16.63
N SER A 53 5.93 -5.23 16.91
CA SER A 53 6.71 -4.78 18.07
C SER A 53 8.21 -4.87 17.76
N SER A 54 9.05 -4.24 18.59
CA SER A 54 10.52 -4.29 18.45
C SER A 54 11.10 -5.71 18.54
N ASN A 55 10.40 -6.63 19.21
CA ASN A 55 10.88 -7.99 19.52
C ASN A 55 10.17 -9.08 18.71
N SER A 56 9.25 -8.72 17.80
CA SER A 56 8.56 -9.67 16.93
C SER A 56 9.23 -9.75 15.58
N ASP A 57 9.30 -10.95 15.00
CA ASP A 57 9.71 -11.11 13.62
C ASP A 57 8.81 -10.28 12.69
N PRO A 58 9.40 -9.59 11.68
CA PRO A 58 8.64 -8.81 10.74
C PRO A 58 7.72 -9.71 9.93
N GLN A 59 6.45 -9.33 9.85
CA GLN A 59 5.46 -10.02 9.03
C GLN A 59 5.60 -9.55 7.58
N GLN A 60 5.58 -10.49 6.63
CA GLN A 60 5.68 -10.16 5.22
C GLN A 60 4.30 -9.88 4.62
N PHE A 61 4.25 -8.84 3.81
CA PHE A 61 3.09 -8.50 3.01
C PHE A 61 3.49 -8.44 1.54
N SER A 62 2.67 -9.01 0.66
CA SER A 62 2.79 -8.73 -0.76
C SER A 62 2.46 -7.28 -1.02
N PHE A 63 3.18 -6.69 -1.98
CA PHE A 63 3.06 -5.27 -2.27
C PHE A 63 2.98 -5.08 -3.78
N PHE A 64 1.88 -4.47 -4.23
CA PHE A 64 1.72 -4.05 -5.61
C PHE A 64 1.42 -2.57 -5.66
N SER A 65 1.97 -1.87 -6.65
CA SER A 65 1.80 -0.42 -6.79
C SER A 65 1.44 -0.02 -8.23
N TYR A 66 0.69 1.06 -8.37
CA TYR A 66 0.41 1.72 -9.65
C TYR A 66 0.07 3.19 -9.45
N THR A 67 0.78 4.08 -10.15
CA THR A 67 0.49 5.51 -10.20
C THR A 67 -0.17 5.85 -11.53
N ARG A 68 -1.39 6.40 -11.49
CA ARG A 68 -2.15 6.74 -12.70
C ARG A 68 -1.68 8.06 -13.31
N ASP A 69 -1.86 9.17 -12.58
CA ASP A 69 -1.70 10.53 -13.13
C ASP A 69 -0.87 11.46 -12.22
N MET A 70 0.21 10.95 -11.62
CA MET A 70 1.07 11.65 -10.63
C MET A 70 0.38 12.10 -9.33
N ARG A 71 -0.95 12.07 -9.27
CA ARG A 71 -1.77 12.51 -8.12
C ARG A 71 -2.42 11.36 -7.35
N THR A 72 -2.62 10.23 -8.02
CA THR A 72 -3.32 9.08 -7.45
C THR A 72 -2.45 7.85 -7.59
N THR A 73 -2.12 7.25 -6.45
CA THR A 73 -1.38 5.99 -6.41
C THR A 73 -2.19 4.93 -5.70
N TYR A 74 -2.27 3.77 -6.32
CA TYR A 74 -2.94 2.58 -5.83
C TYR A 74 -1.89 1.64 -5.26
N TYR A 75 -2.17 1.11 -4.07
CA TYR A 75 -1.38 0.07 -3.42
C TYR A 75 -2.29 -1.11 -3.10
N LEU A 76 -1.89 -2.31 -3.50
CA LEU A 76 -2.56 -3.54 -3.09
C LEU A 76 -1.62 -4.32 -2.16
N ILE A 77 -2.09 -4.58 -0.95
CA ILE A 77 -1.29 -5.18 0.11
C ILE A 77 -2.02 -6.39 0.69
N HIS A 78 -1.31 -7.49 0.90
CA HIS A 78 -1.88 -8.70 1.50
C HIS A 78 -0.87 -9.42 2.39
N ASP A 79 -1.37 -9.93 3.51
CA ASP A 79 -0.59 -10.67 4.50
C ASP A 79 -0.14 -12.04 3.96
N LEU A 80 1.17 -12.29 3.93
CA LEU A 80 1.77 -13.54 3.47
C LEU A 80 2.10 -14.52 4.62
N SER A 81 1.50 -14.34 5.79
CA SER A 81 1.72 -15.25 6.93
C SER A 81 1.47 -16.72 6.56
N ASP A 82 2.27 -17.64 7.10
CA ASP A 82 2.23 -19.09 6.81
C ASP A 82 0.87 -19.76 7.03
N GLN A 83 0.02 -19.15 7.84
CA GLN A 83 -1.39 -19.54 7.95
C GLN A 83 -2.10 -19.01 6.71
N GLU A 84 -2.21 -19.81 5.65
CA GLU A 84 -3.02 -19.43 4.48
C GLU A 84 -4.51 -19.67 4.79
N PRO A 85 -5.30 -18.64 5.16
CA PRO A 85 -6.73 -18.83 5.31
C PRO A 85 -7.36 -19.11 3.96
N LEU A 86 -8.43 -19.91 3.95
CA LEU A 86 -9.23 -20.15 2.74
C LEU A 86 -9.81 -18.84 2.16
N ILE A 87 -10.06 -17.86 3.04
CA ILE A 87 -10.50 -16.51 2.67
C ILE A 87 -9.44 -15.52 3.09
N LYS A 88 -8.88 -14.83 2.11
CA LYS A 88 -7.82 -13.84 2.25
C LYS A 88 -8.39 -12.43 2.27
N ASN A 89 -7.76 -11.56 3.05
CA ASN A 89 -8.03 -10.12 3.07
C ASN A 89 -6.93 -9.39 2.31
N PHE A 90 -7.34 -8.47 1.44
CA PHE A 90 -6.48 -7.59 0.68
C PHE A 90 -6.84 -6.15 1.02
N PHE A 91 -5.84 -5.33 1.29
CA PHE A 91 -6.02 -3.90 1.46
C PHE A 91 -5.69 -3.20 0.15
N LEU A 92 -6.68 -2.54 -0.44
CA LEU A 92 -6.49 -1.61 -1.55
C LEU A 92 -6.44 -0.20 -0.97
N LEU A 93 -5.26 0.40 -0.93
CA LEU A 93 -5.04 1.75 -0.45
C LEU A 93 -4.90 2.68 -1.66
N ILE A 94 -5.58 3.81 -1.61
CA ILE A 94 -5.54 4.83 -2.65
C ILE A 94 -5.03 6.10 -2.00
N HIS A 95 -3.81 6.48 -2.36
CA HIS A 95 -3.22 7.75 -1.96
C HIS A 95 -3.61 8.84 -2.94
N GLY A 96 -4.14 9.94 -2.40
CA GLY A 96 -4.61 11.10 -3.17
C GLY A 96 -6.11 11.31 -3.02
N PHE A 97 -6.67 12.20 -3.85
CA PHE A 97 -8.08 12.56 -3.79
C PHE A 97 -8.92 11.67 -4.72
N LEU A 98 -9.97 11.06 -4.18
CA LEU A 98 -10.96 10.28 -4.93
C LEU A 98 -12.34 10.75 -4.50
N ILE A 99 -13.16 11.25 -5.42
CA ILE A 99 -14.50 11.74 -5.06
C ILE A 99 -15.44 10.56 -4.72
N GLU A 100 -16.49 10.83 -3.94
CA GLU A 100 -17.43 9.80 -3.51
C GLU A 100 -18.06 9.02 -4.68
N LEU A 101 -18.34 9.70 -5.80
CA LEU A 101 -18.83 9.05 -7.01
C LEU A 101 -17.85 7.99 -7.54
N GLU A 102 -16.57 8.34 -7.65
CA GLU A 102 -15.52 7.43 -8.11
C GLU A 102 -15.29 6.28 -7.12
N GLN A 103 -15.38 6.54 -5.81
CA GLN A 103 -15.33 5.51 -4.78
C GLN A 103 -16.46 4.50 -4.94
N ASN A 104 -17.69 4.97 -5.16
CA ASN A 104 -18.87 4.13 -5.36
C ASN A 104 -18.79 3.33 -6.66
N GLU A 105 -18.31 3.93 -7.75
CA GLU A 105 -18.07 3.23 -9.01
C GLU A 105 -17.01 2.14 -8.87
N LEU A 106 -15.93 2.42 -8.14
CA LEU A 106 -14.88 1.45 -7.83
C LEU A 106 -15.45 0.27 -7.05
N VAL A 107 -16.16 0.51 -5.94
CA VAL A 107 -16.78 -0.55 -5.14
C VAL A 107 -17.77 -1.37 -5.97
N THR A 108 -18.60 -0.71 -6.77
CA THR A 108 -19.58 -1.36 -7.65
C THR A 108 -18.89 -2.24 -8.69
N THR A 109 -17.78 -1.78 -9.26
CA THR A 109 -17.04 -2.53 -10.28
C THR A 109 -16.31 -3.73 -9.68
N ILE A 110 -15.69 -3.57 -8.51
CA ILE A 110 -15.02 -4.66 -7.81
C ILE A 110 -16.03 -5.73 -7.35
N ASN A 111 -17.19 -5.34 -6.83
CA ASN A 111 -18.25 -6.29 -6.43
C ASN A 111 -18.84 -7.11 -7.59
N LYS A 112 -18.65 -6.67 -8.86
CA LYS A 112 -19.07 -7.45 -10.04
C LYS A 112 -18.08 -8.55 -10.42
N ILE A 113 -16.90 -8.59 -9.82
CA ILE A 113 -15.87 -9.60 -10.09
C ILE A 113 -16.25 -10.89 -9.35
N PRO A 114 -16.55 -12.01 -10.05
CA PRO A 114 -17.07 -13.23 -9.42
C PRO A 114 -16.18 -13.82 -8.33
N GLU A 115 -14.86 -13.68 -8.49
CA GLU A 115 -13.89 -14.19 -7.52
C GLU A 115 -13.76 -13.34 -6.25
N ILE A 116 -14.40 -12.17 -6.20
CA ILE A 116 -14.39 -11.28 -5.04
C ILE A 116 -15.64 -11.53 -4.21
N LEU A 117 -15.43 -11.82 -2.92
CA LEU A 117 -16.50 -12.15 -1.97
C LEU A 117 -17.14 -10.90 -1.38
N SER A 118 -16.35 -9.88 -1.05
CA SER A 118 -16.84 -8.59 -0.56
C SER A 118 -15.80 -7.49 -0.69
N VAL A 119 -16.28 -6.25 -0.71
CA VAL A 119 -15.47 -5.03 -0.70
C VAL A 119 -16.08 -4.06 0.30
N ASN A 120 -15.29 -3.64 1.29
CA ASN A 120 -15.73 -2.72 2.34
C ASN A 120 -14.75 -1.56 2.47
N GLN A 121 -15.26 -0.33 2.48
CA GLN A 121 -14.45 0.84 2.80
C GLN A 121 -14.13 0.85 4.31
N LEU A 122 -12.88 1.12 4.65
CA LEU A 122 -12.41 1.24 6.02
C LEU A 122 -12.23 2.72 6.34
N ASN A 123 -12.99 3.22 7.31
CA ASN A 123 -12.82 4.57 7.81
C ASN A 123 -11.68 4.58 8.84
N LEU A 124 -10.65 5.37 8.60
CA LEU A 124 -9.64 5.69 9.61
C LEU A 124 -10.32 6.59 10.64
N ILE A 125 -10.80 6.01 11.74
CA ILE A 125 -11.41 6.79 12.82
C ILE A 125 -10.30 7.44 13.63
N ASP A 126 -10.42 8.76 13.87
CA ASP A 126 -9.52 9.52 14.72
C ASP A 126 -9.31 8.84 16.08
N LYS A 127 -8.05 8.88 16.55
CA LYS A 127 -7.62 8.32 17.85
C LYS A 127 -8.43 8.83 19.06
N GLN A 128 -9.26 9.86 18.89
CA GLN A 128 -10.00 10.52 19.96
C GLN A 128 -11.37 9.88 20.31
N SER A 129 -11.90 8.95 19.51
CA SER A 129 -13.26 8.38 19.72
C SER A 129 -13.32 6.88 20.06
N ILE A 130 -12.21 6.24 20.42
CA ILE A 130 -12.15 4.77 20.54
C ILE A 130 -12.73 4.27 21.87
N ARG A 131 -13.96 3.72 21.81
CA ARG A 131 -14.46 2.73 22.78
C ARG A 131 -13.82 1.36 22.47
N LYS A 132 -13.33 0.70 23.52
CA LYS A 132 -12.46 -0.50 23.64
C LYS A 132 -12.72 -1.77 22.77
N SER A 133 -13.56 -1.78 21.74
CA SER A 133 -13.99 -3.02 21.06
C SER A 133 -13.54 -3.19 19.59
N GLN A 134 -12.81 -2.24 18.97
CA GLN A 134 -12.40 -2.30 17.55
C GLN A 134 -10.87 -2.45 17.31
N ASN A 135 -10.09 -2.70 18.37
CA ASN A 135 -8.69 -2.28 18.42
C ASN A 135 -7.70 -2.99 17.46
N LYS A 136 -7.85 -4.28 17.15
CA LYS A 136 -6.77 -5.05 16.48
C LYS A 136 -6.61 -4.74 14.99
N SER A 137 -7.70 -4.62 14.24
CA SER A 137 -7.64 -4.33 12.80
C SER A 137 -7.20 -2.89 12.54
N THR A 138 -7.68 -1.95 13.35
CA THR A 138 -7.27 -0.54 13.28
C THR A 138 -5.80 -0.35 13.67
N GLU A 139 -5.32 -1.08 14.68
CA GLU A 139 -3.90 -1.10 15.04
C GLU A 139 -3.03 -1.63 13.90
N LEU A 140 -3.43 -2.75 13.28
CA LEU A 140 -2.71 -3.30 12.12
C LEU A 140 -2.70 -2.34 10.94
N LEU A 141 -3.82 -1.70 10.62
CA LEU A 141 -3.89 -0.71 9.54
C LEU A 141 -2.95 0.48 9.80
N ASN A 142 -2.91 1.01 11.01
CA ASN A 142 -1.98 2.08 11.36
C ASN A 142 -0.51 1.66 11.22
N LEU A 143 -0.19 0.42 11.62
CA LEU A 143 1.16 -0.14 11.41
C LEU A 143 1.48 -0.28 9.92
N ILE A 144 0.55 -0.82 9.12
CA ILE A 144 0.68 -0.96 7.67
C ILE A 144 0.93 0.41 7.03
N LEU A 145 0.19 1.45 7.41
CA LEU A 145 0.36 2.79 6.87
C LEU A 145 1.72 3.39 7.22
N THR A 146 2.16 3.23 8.47
CA THR A 146 3.48 3.70 8.92
C THR A 146 4.61 3.02 8.15
N GLU A 147 4.53 1.70 7.99
CA GLU A 147 5.55 0.91 7.27
C GLU A 147 5.49 1.14 5.76
N LEU A 148 4.31 1.42 5.21
CA LEU A 148 4.11 1.76 3.80
C LEU A 148 4.92 3.00 3.42
N GLU A 149 4.83 4.07 4.21
CA GLU A 149 5.59 5.30 3.97
C GLU A 149 7.10 5.03 3.95
N TYR A 150 7.59 4.26 4.91
CA TYR A 150 8.99 3.86 4.97
C TYR A 150 9.40 2.99 3.77
N HIS A 151 8.55 2.04 3.39
CA HIS A 151 8.78 1.14 2.27
C HIS A 151 8.85 1.90 0.93
N ILE A 152 7.94 2.86 0.70
CA ILE A 152 7.94 3.73 -0.47
C ILE A 152 9.25 4.52 -0.55
N LEU A 153 9.72 5.11 0.56
CA LEU A 153 10.98 5.83 0.60
C LEU A 153 12.18 4.93 0.27
N THR A 154 12.16 3.69 0.76
CA THR A 154 13.20 2.68 0.50
C THR A 154 13.24 2.32 -0.99
N ILE A 155 12.09 2.05 -1.60
CA ILE A 155 11.97 1.77 -3.04
C ILE A 155 12.46 2.97 -3.86
N ALA A 156 12.07 4.18 -3.49
CA ALA A 156 12.49 5.40 -4.19
C ALA A 156 14.01 5.60 -4.14
N LYS A 157 14.62 5.35 -2.98
CA LYS A 157 16.07 5.41 -2.80
C LYS A 157 16.78 4.38 -3.69
N GLN A 158 16.37 3.11 -3.67
CA GLN A 158 16.95 2.06 -4.51
C GLN A 158 16.85 2.42 -5.99
N LYS A 159 15.67 2.86 -6.47
CA LYS A 159 15.48 3.28 -7.88
C LYS A 159 16.41 4.42 -8.28
N ASN A 160 16.70 5.36 -7.38
CA ASN A 160 17.64 6.46 -7.65
C ASN A 160 19.09 5.98 -7.67
N GLU A 161 19.50 5.10 -6.76
CA GLU A 161 20.83 4.50 -6.73
C GLU A 161 21.11 3.70 -8.01
N THR A 162 20.17 2.88 -8.47
CA THR A 162 20.29 2.14 -9.74
C THR A 162 20.43 3.08 -10.93
N LYS A 163 19.66 4.18 -11.00
CA LYS A 163 19.79 5.19 -12.06
C LYS A 163 21.15 5.87 -12.07
N ILE A 164 21.73 6.14 -10.90
CA ILE A 164 23.06 6.75 -10.78
C ILE A 164 24.11 5.77 -11.30
N GLN A 165 24.05 4.49 -10.89
CA GLN A 165 24.98 3.45 -11.32
C GLN A 165 24.93 3.26 -12.84
N LEU A 166 23.74 3.15 -13.43
CA LEU A 166 23.56 3.03 -14.89
C LEU A 166 24.20 4.21 -15.66
N LYS A 167 24.00 5.44 -15.18
CA LYS A 167 24.62 6.63 -15.78
C LYS A 167 26.14 6.64 -15.66
N GLN A 168 26.70 6.10 -14.58
CA GLN A 168 28.14 5.98 -14.39
C GLN A 168 28.73 4.93 -15.34
N THR A 169 28.10 3.75 -15.44
CA THR A 169 28.53 2.69 -16.38
C THR A 169 28.45 3.14 -17.83
N ASP A 170 27.42 3.88 -18.22
CA ASP A 170 27.29 4.42 -19.58
C ASP A 170 28.38 5.45 -19.89
N ARG A 171 28.74 6.29 -18.92
CA ARG A 171 29.83 7.28 -19.07
C ARG A 171 31.19 6.60 -19.20
N GLU A 172 31.45 5.54 -18.44
CA GLU A 172 32.69 4.76 -18.53
C GLU A 172 32.80 4.02 -19.86
N ARG A 173 31.71 3.38 -20.31
CA ARG A 173 31.64 2.72 -21.62
C ARG A 173 31.90 3.71 -22.76
N ASN A 174 31.27 4.87 -22.73
CA ASN A 174 31.46 5.91 -23.75
C ASN A 174 32.86 6.54 -23.73
N LYS A 175 33.53 6.57 -22.58
CA LYS A 175 34.95 6.97 -22.50
C LYS A 175 35.86 5.96 -23.18
N ARG A 176 35.64 4.67 -22.95
CA ARG A 176 36.44 3.58 -23.57
C ARG A 176 36.29 3.56 -25.09
N LEU A 177 35.07 3.75 -25.61
CA LEU A 177 34.79 3.81 -27.05
C LEU A 177 35.37 5.04 -27.77
N ARG A 178 35.80 6.08 -27.04
CA ARG A 178 36.43 7.29 -27.60
C ARG A 178 37.96 7.28 -27.51
N SER A 179 38.52 6.28 -26.83
CA SER A 179 39.97 6.10 -26.66
C SER A 179 40.55 4.99 -27.56
N GLU A 180 39.69 4.34 -28.35
CA GLU A 180 40.05 3.45 -29.47
C GLU A 180 39.83 4.19 -30.80
#